data_AF-A0A973GD12-F1
#
_entry.id   AF-A0A973GD12-F1
#
_cell.length_a   1.000
_cell.length_b   1.000
_cell.length_c   1.000
_cell.angle_alpha   90.00
_cell.angle_beta   90.00
_cell.angle_gamma   90.00
#
_symmetry.space_group_name_H-M   'P 1'
#
loop_
_entity.id
_entity.type
_entity.pdbx_description
1 polymer ?
#
loop_
_entity_poly.entity_id
_entity_poly.type
_entity_poly.pdbx_seq_one_letter_code
_entity_poly.pdbx_strand_id
1 'polypeptide(L)'
;MAVLAGFVAIPAVLAGCAEPGYPSFGLALARSADGQLTLLGTTCSGSLSTIELGSGLDWWADAETTITPTAETSGEFHVDLPEVGAQFEVSPVPSAEPVAPMFVRVTSSDGVRVQAFEELPAPGDALFILPGEDAPVVHDLGDFQVAGYCDA
;
A
#
# COMPACT_ATOMS: atom_id res chain seq x y z
N MET A 1 -31.05 12.40 -24.20
CA MET A 1 -30.09 11.30 -24.43
C MET A 1 -28.98 11.48 -23.42
N ALA A 2 -29.02 10.71 -22.33
CA ALA A 2 -27.94 10.68 -21.34
C ALA A 2 -26.87 9.72 -21.86
N VAL A 3 -25.68 10.23 -22.14
CA VAL A 3 -24.52 9.40 -22.45
C VAL A 3 -24.03 8.85 -21.12
N LEU A 4 -24.35 7.58 -20.86
CA LEU A 4 -23.71 6.79 -19.81
C LEU A 4 -22.23 6.66 -20.21
N ALA A 5 -21.38 7.52 -19.66
CA ALA A 5 -19.95 7.28 -19.64
C ALA A 5 -19.72 6.11 -18.68
N GLY A 6 -19.70 4.89 -19.23
CA GLY A 6 -19.21 3.73 -18.51
C GLY A 6 -17.73 3.93 -18.27
N PHE A 7 -17.38 4.38 -17.07
CA PHE A 7 -16.01 4.34 -16.59
C PHE A 7 -15.63 2.86 -16.47
N VAL A 8 -14.72 2.43 -17.35
CA VAL A 8 -14.06 1.13 -17.21
C VAL A 8 -13.03 1.34 -16.12
N ALA A 9 -13.34 0.91 -14.89
CA ALA A 9 -12.36 0.87 -13.82
C ALA A 9 -11.22 -0.04 -14.26
N ILE A 10 -10.03 0.53 -14.47
CA ILE A 10 -8.83 -0.26 -14.69
C ILE A 10 -8.41 -0.76 -13.31
N PRO A 11 -8.41 -2.07 -13.04
CA PRO A 11 -7.91 -2.57 -11.77
C PRO A 11 -6.41 -2.24 -11.71
N ALA A 12 -6.02 -1.56 -10.63
CA ALA A 12 -4.63 -1.41 -10.24
C ALA A 12 -4.08 -2.80 -9.87
N VAL A 13 -3.44 -3.48 -10.82
CA VAL A 13 -2.84 -4.78 -10.55
C VAL A 13 -1.52 -4.56 -9.82
N LEU A 14 -1.51 -4.83 -8.52
CA LEU A 14 -0.29 -5.06 -7.76
C LEU A 14 0.33 -6.39 -8.24
N ALA A 15 1.20 -6.30 -9.26
CA ALA A 15 2.01 -7.42 -9.70
C ALA A 15 3.10 -7.71 -8.65
N GLY A 16 2.67 -8.26 -7.52
CA GLY A 16 3.58 -8.63 -6.45
C GLY A 16 4.29 -9.95 -6.74
N CYS A 17 3.60 -10.97 -7.26
CA CYS A 17 4.01 -12.34 -6.90
C CYS A 17 3.69 -13.45 -7.92
N ALA A 18 4.06 -13.30 -9.19
CA ALA A 18 3.76 -14.34 -10.19
C ALA A 18 4.99 -14.94 -10.90
N GLU A 19 6.21 -14.44 -10.69
CA GLU A 19 7.36 -14.87 -11.48
C GLU A 19 8.60 -15.17 -10.61
N PRO A 20 9.33 -16.26 -10.85
CA PRO A 20 10.62 -16.51 -10.20
C PRO A 20 11.57 -15.32 -10.44
N GLY A 21 11.88 -14.59 -9.38
CA GLY A 21 12.69 -13.36 -9.44
C GLY A 21 11.94 -12.08 -9.04
N TYR A 22 10.62 -12.14 -8.85
CA TYR A 22 9.79 -11.05 -8.33
C TYR A 22 9.72 -11.08 -6.79
N PRO A 23 9.36 -9.96 -6.14
CA PRO A 23 9.42 -9.86 -4.68
C PRO A 23 8.34 -10.76 -4.07
N SER A 24 8.55 -11.28 -2.87
CA SER A 24 7.49 -11.97 -2.12
C SER A 24 6.40 -11.02 -1.56
N PHE A 25 6.43 -9.74 -1.96
CA PHE A 25 5.67 -8.66 -1.38
C PHE A 25 5.43 -7.52 -2.38
N GLY A 26 4.19 -7.02 -2.45
CA GLY A 26 3.85 -5.81 -3.19
C GLY A 26 3.28 -4.73 -2.26
N LEU A 27 3.62 -3.46 -2.50
CA LEU A 27 3.09 -2.31 -1.77
C LEU A 27 2.74 -1.18 -2.74
N ALA A 28 1.62 -0.54 -2.48
CA ALA A 28 1.19 0.66 -3.16
C ALA A 28 0.57 1.65 -2.17
N LEU A 29 0.63 2.92 -2.55
CA LEU A 29 -0.08 3.99 -1.87
C LEU A 29 -1.14 4.53 -2.82
N ALA A 30 -2.40 4.45 -2.43
CA ALA A 30 -3.54 4.88 -3.23
C ALA A 30 -4.26 6.03 -2.55
N ARG A 31 -4.88 6.93 -3.33
CA ARG A 31 -5.81 7.92 -2.80
C ARG A 31 -7.13 7.84 -3.53
N SER A 32 -8.22 7.58 -2.81
CA SER A 32 -9.57 7.54 -3.36
C SER A 32 -9.97 8.88 -3.98
N ALA A 33 -10.97 8.86 -4.86
CA ALA A 33 -11.54 10.08 -5.42
C ALA A 33 -12.07 11.05 -4.34
N ASP A 34 -12.50 10.51 -3.20
CA ASP A 34 -12.95 11.28 -2.03
C ASP A 34 -11.79 11.81 -1.17
N GLY A 35 -10.55 11.45 -1.51
CA GLY A 35 -9.33 11.91 -0.84
C GLY A 35 -8.78 10.96 0.24
N GLN A 36 -9.41 9.82 0.48
CA GLN A 36 -8.97 8.83 1.47
C GLN A 36 -7.65 8.19 1.02
N LEU A 37 -6.60 8.32 1.83
CA LEU A 37 -5.32 7.68 1.58
C LEU A 37 -5.36 6.23 2.10
N THR A 38 -4.97 5.26 1.27
CA THR A 38 -5.01 3.84 1.59
C THR A 38 -3.70 3.19 1.21
N LEU A 39 -3.08 2.47 2.15
CA LEU A 39 -2.00 1.55 1.87
C LEU A 39 -2.58 0.23 1.40
N LEU A 40 -2.09 -0.23 0.26
CA LEU A 40 -2.45 -1.50 -0.33
C LEU A 40 -1.20 -2.36 -0.35
N GLY A 41 -1.29 -3.58 0.16
CA GLY A 41 -0.19 -4.51 0.03
C GLY A 41 -0.64 -5.95 -0.11
N THR A 42 0.32 -6.79 -0.48
CA THR A 42 0.13 -8.24 -0.61
C THR A 42 1.34 -8.97 -0.08
N THR A 43 1.13 -9.96 0.80
CA THR A 43 2.16 -10.92 1.24
C THR A 43 1.88 -12.28 0.61
N CYS A 44 2.82 -12.78 -0.19
CA CYS A 44 2.55 -13.96 -1.03
C CYS A 44 3.09 -15.25 -0.44
N SER A 45 4.17 -15.12 0.32
CA SER A 45 4.60 -16.09 1.32
C SER A 45 4.67 -15.37 2.65
N GLY A 46 4.22 -16.05 3.72
CA GLY A 46 4.33 -15.51 5.06
C GLY A 46 3.19 -14.63 5.54
N SER A 47 3.27 -14.29 6.82
CA SER A 47 2.33 -13.42 7.51
C SER A 47 2.91 -12.03 7.75
N LEU A 48 2.07 -11.03 7.55
CA LEU A 48 2.34 -9.64 7.91
C LEU A 48 2.56 -9.55 9.43
N SER A 49 3.67 -8.94 9.83
CA SER A 49 4.02 -8.72 11.24
C SER A 49 3.81 -7.26 11.63
N THR A 50 4.35 -6.30 10.87
CA THR A 50 4.18 -4.86 11.13
C THR A 50 4.22 -4.05 9.85
N ILE A 51 3.57 -2.89 9.87
CA ILE A 51 3.72 -1.80 8.91
C ILE A 51 4.16 -0.57 9.70
N GLU A 52 5.22 0.08 9.28
CA GLU A 52 5.81 1.24 9.95
C GLU A 52 5.84 2.40 8.98
N LEU A 53 5.37 3.56 9.44
CA LEU A 53 5.31 4.80 8.69
C LEU A 53 6.21 5.83 9.35
N GLY A 54 6.90 6.62 8.54
CA GLY A 54 7.61 7.79 9.03
C GLY A 54 7.82 8.83 7.93
N SER A 55 8.08 10.05 8.36
CA SER A 55 8.35 11.17 7.49
C SER A 55 9.79 11.17 6.97
N GLY A 56 9.99 11.79 5.80
CA GLY A 56 11.30 12.00 5.20
C GLY A 56 11.79 10.86 4.32
N LEU A 57 13.02 11.04 3.84
CA LEU A 57 13.74 10.08 3.00
C LEU A 57 14.78 9.27 3.78
N ASP A 58 14.87 9.44 5.11
CA ASP A 58 15.70 8.57 5.94
C ASP A 58 14.89 7.31 6.30
N TRP A 59 14.96 6.31 5.44
CA TRP A 59 14.14 5.10 5.52
C TRP A 59 14.52 4.18 6.69
N TRP A 60 15.57 4.53 7.44
CA TRP A 60 16.03 3.84 8.64
C TRP A 60 15.84 4.66 9.90
N ALA A 61 15.25 5.86 9.80
CA ALA A 61 14.83 6.62 10.96
C ALA A 61 13.76 5.85 11.78
N ASP A 62 13.56 6.31 13.02
CA ASP A 62 12.50 5.78 13.87
C ASP A 62 11.13 6.01 13.20
N ALA A 63 10.29 4.99 13.23
CA ALA A 63 8.94 5.10 12.71
C ALA A 63 8.11 6.04 13.59
N GLU A 64 7.33 6.90 12.96
CA GLU A 64 6.37 7.78 13.62
C GLU A 64 5.08 7.04 13.98
N THR A 65 4.75 5.98 13.25
CA THR A 65 3.57 5.16 13.47
C THR A 65 3.87 3.70 13.14
N THR A 66 3.54 2.80 14.05
CA THR A 66 3.56 1.36 13.83
C THR A 66 2.14 0.82 13.82
N ILE A 67 1.82 0.03 12.81
CA ILE A 67 0.54 -0.61 12.56
C ILE A 67 0.80 -2.11 12.59
N THR A 68 0.09 -2.82 13.46
CA THR A 68 0.29 -4.26 13.71
C THR A 68 -1.04 -4.97 13.49
N PRO A 69 -1.11 -6.03 12.67
CA PRO A 69 -2.36 -6.77 12.51
C PRO A 69 -2.77 -7.45 13.83
N THR A 70 -4.06 -7.42 14.15
CA THR A 70 -4.61 -8.01 15.40
C THR A 70 -4.70 -9.54 15.35
N ALA A 71 -4.63 -10.10 14.14
CA ALA A 71 -4.61 -11.53 13.87
C ALA A 71 -3.63 -11.84 12.73
N GLU A 72 -3.28 -13.11 12.55
CA GLU A 72 -2.44 -13.53 11.43
C GLU A 72 -3.04 -13.04 10.11
N THR A 73 -2.29 -12.20 9.39
CA THR A 73 -2.72 -11.59 8.14
C THR A 73 -1.76 -12.06 7.04
N SER A 74 -2.30 -12.71 6.01
CA SER A 74 -1.56 -13.16 4.84
C SER A 74 -2.36 -12.84 3.58
N GLY A 75 -1.68 -12.71 2.44
CA GLY A 75 -2.29 -12.26 1.20
C GLY A 75 -2.49 -10.75 1.19
N GLU A 76 -3.61 -10.31 0.63
CA GLU A 76 -3.93 -8.89 0.44
C GLU A 76 -4.35 -8.22 1.75
N PHE A 77 -3.91 -6.99 1.95
CA PHE A 77 -4.34 -6.15 3.05
C PHE A 77 -4.47 -4.69 2.63
N HIS A 78 -5.48 -4.03 3.18
CA HIS A 78 -5.75 -2.61 2.97
C HIS A 78 -5.74 -1.88 4.31
N VAL A 79 -5.07 -0.73 4.36
CA VAL A 79 -5.01 0.11 5.55
C VAL A 79 -5.37 1.54 5.18
N ASP A 80 -6.54 1.99 5.60
CA ASP A 80 -6.94 3.39 5.46
C ASP A 80 -6.19 4.25 6.48
N LEU A 81 -5.65 5.38 6.02
CA LEU A 81 -4.84 6.30 6.82
C LEU A 81 -5.51 7.68 6.89
N PRO A 82 -5.49 8.37 8.04
CA PRO A 82 -4.98 7.90 9.34
C PRO A 82 -5.95 6.97 10.07
N GLU A 83 -7.16 6.77 9.56
CA GLU A 83 -8.24 6.00 10.18
C GLU A 83 -8.07 4.49 9.98
N VAL A 84 -7.12 3.91 10.71
CA VAL A 84 -6.83 2.48 10.62
C VAL A 84 -7.98 1.64 11.20
N GLY A 85 -8.47 0.70 10.40
CA GLY A 85 -9.57 -0.19 10.78
C GLY A 85 -9.23 -1.20 11.90
N ALA A 86 -10.27 -1.81 12.48
CA ALA A 86 -10.16 -2.69 13.66
C ALA A 86 -9.34 -3.98 13.48
N GLN A 87 -8.96 -4.31 12.24
CA GLN A 87 -8.08 -5.43 11.93
C GLN A 87 -6.60 -5.14 12.24
N PHE A 88 -6.28 -3.90 12.62
CA PHE A 88 -4.94 -3.49 13.05
C PHE A 88 -4.98 -2.72 14.37
N GLU A 89 -3.92 -2.89 15.16
CA GLU A 89 -3.55 -2.03 16.26
C GLU A 89 -2.58 -0.95 15.76
N VAL A 90 -2.67 0.26 16.31
CA VAL A 90 -1.82 1.39 15.90
C VAL A 90 -1.17 2.04 17.10
N SER A 91 0.13 2.29 17.01
CA SER A 91 0.90 2.95 18.06
C SER A 91 2.08 3.76 17.50
N PRO A 92 2.21 5.05 17.84
CA PRO A 92 1.14 5.90 18.37
C PRO A 92 0.00 6.07 17.35
N VAL A 93 -1.21 6.41 17.81
CA VAL A 93 -2.30 6.76 16.89
C VAL A 93 -1.92 8.05 16.16
N PRO A 94 -1.90 8.05 14.81
CA PRO A 94 -1.55 9.23 14.04
C PRO A 94 -2.54 10.37 14.32
N SER A 95 -2.02 11.57 14.56
CA SER A 95 -2.83 12.77 14.82
C SER A 95 -3.20 13.53 13.54
N ALA A 96 -2.62 13.15 12.40
CA ALA A 96 -2.82 13.74 11.10
C ALA A 96 -2.57 12.69 10.01
N GLU A 97 -3.04 12.98 8.80
CA GLU A 97 -2.70 12.20 7.60
C GLU A 97 -1.18 12.27 7.32
N PRO A 98 -0.56 11.20 6.80
CA PRO A 98 0.83 11.23 6.36
C PRO A 98 1.09 12.32 5.31
N VAL A 99 2.31 12.85 5.33
CA VAL A 99 2.79 13.84 4.35
C VAL A 99 4.00 13.31 3.63
N ALA A 100 4.11 13.57 2.33
CA ALA A 100 5.31 13.25 1.58
C ALA A 100 6.42 14.32 1.79
N PRO A 101 7.71 13.96 1.69
CA PRO A 101 8.20 12.60 1.50
C PRO A 101 7.95 11.73 2.75
N MET A 102 7.65 10.45 2.53
CA MET A 102 7.43 9.47 3.59
C MET A 102 8.04 8.12 3.22
N PHE A 103 8.25 7.28 4.22
CA PHE A 103 8.56 5.87 4.02
C PHE A 103 7.48 4.97 4.63
N VAL A 104 7.38 3.78 4.07
CA VAL A 104 6.60 2.66 4.57
C VAL A 104 7.53 1.46 4.67
N ARG A 105 7.70 0.93 5.86
CA ARG A 105 8.45 -0.29 6.12
C ARG A 105 7.50 -1.39 6.50
N VAL A 106 7.52 -2.48 5.77
CA VAL A 106 6.68 -3.65 6.02
C VAL A 106 7.55 -4.81 6.43
N THR A 107 7.25 -5.38 7.59
CA THR A 107 7.89 -6.59 8.10
C THR A 107 6.92 -7.75 7.98
N SER A 108 7.35 -8.82 7.33
CA SER A 108 6.68 -10.11 7.30
C SER A 108 7.64 -11.21 7.76
N SER A 109 7.16 -12.45 7.82
CA SER A 109 8.03 -13.61 8.10
C SER A 109 9.15 -13.80 7.07
N ASP A 110 9.02 -13.19 5.88
CA ASP A 110 9.99 -13.26 4.79
C ASP A 110 11.05 -12.15 4.85
N GLY A 111 10.94 -11.27 5.85
CA GLY A 111 11.88 -10.19 6.12
C GLY A 111 11.25 -8.82 6.01
N VAL A 112 12.10 -7.82 5.82
CA VAL A 112 11.72 -6.41 5.79
C VAL A 112 11.75 -5.89 4.36
N ARG A 113 10.73 -5.10 4.01
CA ARG A 113 10.64 -4.33 2.77
C ARG A 113 10.44 -2.88 3.15
N VAL A 114 11.07 -1.98 2.41
CA VAL A 114 10.99 -0.55 2.67
C VAL A 114 10.70 0.14 1.35
N GLN A 115 9.73 1.04 1.38
CA GLN A 115 9.36 1.86 0.24
C GLN A 115 9.29 3.31 0.64
N ALA A 116 9.90 4.17 -0.17
CA ALA A 116 9.77 5.62 -0.05
C ALA A 116 8.78 6.15 -1.08
N PHE A 117 8.03 7.16 -0.69
CA PHE A 117 7.12 7.92 -1.53
C PHE A 117 7.54 9.39 -1.45
N GLU A 118 8.04 9.95 -2.55
CA GLU A 118 8.45 11.36 -2.62
C GLU A 118 7.26 12.32 -2.72
N GLU A 119 6.12 11.80 -3.20
CA GLU A 119 4.85 12.49 -3.29
C GLU A 119 3.70 11.58 -2.85
N LEU A 120 2.53 12.17 -2.59
CA LEU A 120 1.30 11.41 -2.35
C LEU A 120 0.51 11.32 -3.65
N PRO A 121 -0.18 10.20 -3.92
CA PRO A 121 -1.07 10.09 -5.08
C PRO A 121 -2.11 11.22 -5.07
N ALA A 122 -2.45 11.73 -6.25
CA ALA A 122 -3.61 12.60 -6.40
C ALA A 122 -4.92 11.80 -6.15
N PRO A 123 -6.04 12.46 -5.83
CA PRO A 123 -7.33 11.77 -5.71
C PRO A 123 -7.68 10.99 -7.00
N GLY A 124 -7.93 9.69 -6.87
CA GLY A 124 -8.19 8.76 -7.98
C GLY A 124 -6.95 8.03 -8.53
N ASP A 125 -5.76 8.35 -8.02
CA ASP A 125 -4.49 7.75 -8.44
C ASP A 125 -3.93 6.79 -7.39
N ALA A 126 -2.99 5.94 -7.81
CA ALA A 126 -2.09 5.26 -6.89
C ALA A 126 -0.65 5.20 -7.42
N LEU A 127 0.26 5.21 -6.46
CA LEU A 127 1.69 5.06 -6.67
C LEU A 127 2.05 3.60 -6.38
N PHE A 128 2.41 2.87 -7.43
CA PHE A 128 2.90 1.49 -7.36
C PHE A 128 4.40 1.50 -7.50
N ILE A 129 5.08 0.71 -6.68
CA ILE A 129 6.52 0.51 -6.88
C ILE A 129 6.74 -0.98 -7.14
N LEU A 130 6.86 -1.31 -8.42
CA LEU A 130 7.38 -2.61 -8.83
C LEU A 130 8.89 -2.62 -8.50
N PRO A 131 9.42 -3.68 -7.89
CA PRO A 131 10.85 -3.68 -7.60
C PRO A 131 11.67 -3.74 -8.89
N GLY A 132 12.66 -2.86 -8.97
CA GLY A 132 13.64 -2.83 -10.06
C GLY A 132 13.42 -1.73 -11.08
N GLU A 133 12.32 -0.98 -11.03
CA GLU A 133 12.05 0.16 -11.93
C GLU A 133 11.41 1.35 -11.17
N ASP A 134 11.49 2.54 -11.78
CA ASP A 134 10.78 3.72 -11.28
C ASP A 134 9.27 3.43 -11.22
N ALA A 135 8.65 3.85 -10.12
CA ALA A 135 7.25 3.63 -9.79
C ALA A 135 6.30 4.05 -10.95
N PRO A 136 5.60 3.13 -11.64
CA PRO A 136 4.58 3.54 -12.59
C PRO A 136 3.40 4.17 -11.84
N VAL A 137 3.08 5.41 -12.17
CA VAL A 137 1.84 6.07 -11.74
C VAL A 137 0.68 5.47 -12.53
N VAL A 138 -0.33 4.93 -11.85
CA VAL A 138 -1.56 4.45 -12.50
C VAL A 138 -2.69 5.42 -12.17
N HIS A 139 -3.29 5.96 -13.22
CA HIS A 139 -4.42 6.87 -13.14
C HIS A 139 -5.76 6.14 -13.28
N ASP A 140 -6.82 6.73 -12.73
CA ASP A 140 -8.21 6.34 -12.96
C ASP A 140 -8.56 4.95 -12.38
N LEU A 141 -8.17 4.77 -11.12
CA LEU A 141 -8.51 3.60 -10.32
C LEU A 141 -9.92 3.81 -9.76
N GLY A 142 -10.89 3.04 -10.24
CA GLY A 142 -12.27 3.06 -9.72
C GLY A 142 -12.34 2.55 -8.27
N ASP A 143 -13.18 1.54 -8.01
CA ASP A 143 -13.09 0.80 -6.76
C ASP A 143 -11.75 0.04 -6.74
N PHE A 144 -10.84 0.38 -5.82
CA PHE A 144 -9.52 -0.24 -5.72
C PHE A 144 -9.64 -1.75 -5.57
N GLN A 145 -9.29 -2.49 -6.62
CA GLN A 145 -9.08 -3.93 -6.54
C GLN A 145 -7.59 -4.19 -6.63
N VAL A 146 -7.02 -4.59 -5.50
CA VAL A 146 -5.73 -5.27 -5.48
C VAL A 146 -5.97 -6.63 -6.12
N ALA A 147 -5.13 -6.98 -7.09
CA ALA A 147 -5.06 -8.33 -7.64
C ALA A 147 -3.65 -8.84 -7.40
N GLY A 148 -3.40 -9.30 -6.17
CA GLY A 148 -2.23 -10.06 -5.80
C GLY A 148 -2.32 -11.43 -6.45
N TYR A 149 -1.63 -11.63 -7.55
CA TYR A 149 -1.41 -12.97 -8.07
C TYR A 149 -0.41 -13.66 -7.15
N CYS A 150 -0.88 -14.57 -6.29
CA CYS A 150 -0.03 -15.55 -5.61
C CYS A 150 -0.27 -16.88 -6.33
N ASP A 151 0.69 -17.36 -7.11
CA ASP A 151 0.61 -18.75 -7.61
C ASP A 151 0.78 -19.69 -6.40
N ALA A 152 -0.25 -20.48 -6.12
CA ALA A 152 -0.29 -21.48 -5.05
C ALA A 152 0.50 -22.75 -5.40
#